data_AF-A0A1J1IFA4-F1
#
_entry.id   AF-A0A1J1IFA4-F1
#
_cell.length_a   1.000
_cell.length_b   1.000
_cell.length_c   1.000
_cell.angle_alpha   90.00
_cell.angle_beta   90.00
_cell.angle_gamma   90.00
#
_symmetry.space_group_name_H-M   'P 1'
#
loop_
_entity.id
_entity.type
_entity.pdbx_description
1 polymer ?
#
loop_
_entity_poly.entity_id
_entity_poly.type
_entity_poly.pdbx_seq_one_letter_code
_entity_poly.pdbx_strand_id
1 'polypeptide(L)'
;MENAPAIKTNEANLEELNKKIVEIKRKIVLKEGQKKANVEEWDVDKKHFTEKINDFKKEIKILTSKLKFLHNPTKQNQKQVQQDSTLQQQKKIPLPKGAKNYDEGVHIIDLQIIDLKKQNDLFHAKILKKQQYCEKLKLEFHKLINYKNEKNATATSYRPPETMEEDRNRKLITRLENEIHKMEVQWNEAEHIRKKYHCIKNSLMSDSERFESTLLKMEAAIKEQQQEINKLQAVYQEALQMRDATKGILSKQEQATNSSNRARERQAAEFRRQVENRKAELERLERKIFATGTKIIHQESAASSGKIDDEDTSIRDNKTTMEGNFKKLMTATGITASNELVDRFLAQREASARLTYLRNVTEHEKKRLESQREQMTQQLDVFKFSDNRENEVNQEELEKVKKDIDEEKKRKTILEEEAHRTNIVLQSIKDALVEMVLKLQEVDEMTADIQARRVGGEKATNVPLPDLVSGNISTEKIVKMLEEKVKVGMIASGQLEGIDSGLSDDEEEAETKSIVSVKKESIEGKERVKSPSIRNFAIDEKPTPYPQVYSSLITGRSTGLVSASPGAGGGVGSEEEADVPSRSFLKRQANLILDAKSRRKFRQAPATRRK
;
A
#
# COMPACT_ATOMS: atom_id res chain seq x y z
N MET A 1 5.36 47.84 -33.57
CA MET A 1 4.89 48.48 -32.32
C MET A 1 3.91 47.53 -31.67
N GLU A 2 4.03 47.05 -30.45
CA GLU A 2 5.06 47.11 -29.42
C GLU A 2 4.64 46.03 -28.40
N ASN A 3 5.59 45.24 -27.91
CA ASN A 3 5.37 44.16 -26.96
C ASN A 3 4.81 44.69 -25.62
N ALA A 4 3.86 43.97 -25.00
CA ALA A 4 3.52 44.15 -23.59
C ALA A 4 3.44 42.81 -22.84
N PRO A 5 4.51 42.40 -22.13
CA PRO A 5 4.50 41.29 -21.18
C PRO A 5 4.75 41.82 -19.75
N ALA A 6 3.75 41.94 -18.87
CA ALA A 6 4.04 42.47 -17.52
C ALA A 6 2.99 42.21 -16.42
N ILE A 7 2.57 40.96 -16.13
CA ILE A 7 1.82 40.72 -14.87
C ILE A 7 2.22 39.40 -14.15
N LYS A 8 2.52 38.30 -14.86
CA LYS A 8 2.87 37.01 -14.22
C LYS A 8 4.25 36.96 -13.57
N THR A 9 5.16 37.86 -13.94
CA THR A 9 6.49 37.98 -13.31
C THR A 9 6.38 38.50 -11.89
N ASN A 10 5.40 39.36 -11.58
CA ASN A 10 5.32 40.02 -10.27
C ASN A 10 4.96 39.08 -9.11
N GLU A 11 4.11 38.07 -9.33
CA GLU A 11 3.65 37.18 -8.26
C GLU A 11 4.72 36.13 -7.91
N ALA A 12 5.37 35.54 -8.92
CA ALA A 12 6.54 34.68 -8.73
C ALA A 12 7.72 35.45 -8.10
N ASN A 13 7.94 36.70 -8.54
CA ASN A 13 8.93 37.57 -7.92
C ASN A 13 8.56 37.90 -6.47
N LEU A 14 7.27 38.05 -6.12
CA LEU A 14 6.82 38.30 -4.74
C LEU A 14 7.04 37.07 -3.84
N GLU A 15 6.80 35.88 -4.36
CA GLU A 15 6.97 34.64 -3.61
C GLU A 15 8.45 34.29 -3.43
N GLU A 16 9.28 34.57 -4.44
CA GLU A 16 10.73 34.51 -4.32
C GLU A 16 11.27 35.58 -3.37
N LEU A 17 10.71 36.80 -3.40
CA LEU A 17 11.02 37.87 -2.44
C LEU A 17 10.65 37.45 -1.01
N ASN A 18 9.49 36.84 -0.79
CA ASN A 18 9.06 36.34 0.52
C ASN A 18 9.96 35.20 1.02
N LYS A 19 10.37 34.28 0.14
CA LYS A 19 11.37 33.25 0.49
C LYS A 19 12.70 33.88 0.89
N LYS A 20 13.19 34.87 0.13
CA LYS A 20 14.40 35.65 0.45
C LYS A 20 14.25 36.40 1.77
N ILE A 21 13.08 36.98 2.07
CA ILE A 21 12.79 37.66 3.34
C ILE A 21 12.84 36.67 4.51
N VAL A 22 12.23 35.49 4.38
CA VAL A 22 12.27 34.46 5.44
C VAL A 22 13.70 33.95 5.65
N GLU A 23 14.46 33.77 4.56
CA GLU A 23 15.86 33.38 4.64
C GLU A 23 16.73 34.45 5.32
N ILE A 24 16.55 35.73 4.98
CA ILE A 24 17.23 36.85 5.63
C ILE A 24 16.84 36.93 7.11
N LYS A 25 15.55 36.75 7.46
CA LYS A 25 15.11 36.71 8.87
C LYS A 25 15.77 35.58 9.64
N ARG A 26 15.87 34.38 9.07
CA ARG A 26 16.61 33.26 9.70
C ARG A 26 18.09 33.58 9.86
N LYS A 27 18.74 34.19 8.86
CA LYS A 27 20.14 34.63 8.94
C LYS A 27 20.35 35.71 10.00
N ILE A 28 19.42 36.65 10.17
CA ILE A 28 19.46 37.67 11.23
C ILE A 28 19.38 37.01 12.61
N VAL A 29 18.43 36.09 12.83
CA VAL A 29 18.29 35.37 14.11
C VAL A 29 19.54 34.55 14.44
N LEU A 30 20.12 33.86 13.44
CA LEU A 30 21.39 33.15 13.60
C LEU A 30 22.54 34.09 13.93
N LYS A 31 22.65 35.22 13.23
CA LYS A 31 23.68 36.24 13.50
C LYS A 31 23.52 36.89 14.87
N GLU A 32 22.28 37.07 15.33
CA GLU A 32 21.98 37.61 16.66
C GLU A 32 22.29 36.60 17.77
N GLY A 33 22.00 35.31 17.54
CA GLY A 33 22.43 34.20 18.39
C GLY A 33 23.96 34.09 18.48
N GLN A 34 24.66 34.16 17.34
CA GLN A 34 26.13 34.18 17.29
C GLN A 34 26.72 35.40 18.03
N LYS A 35 26.13 36.59 17.83
CA LYS A 35 26.56 37.80 18.53
C LYS A 35 26.39 37.65 20.05
N LYS A 36 25.30 37.04 20.50
CA LYS A 36 25.06 36.79 21.93
C LYS A 36 26.06 35.77 22.51
N ALA A 37 26.29 34.65 21.81
CA ALA A 37 27.26 33.63 22.21
C ALA A 37 28.68 34.21 22.31
N ASN A 38 29.12 35.00 21.32
CA ASN A 38 30.44 35.63 21.33
C ASN A 38 30.59 36.65 22.47
N VAL A 39 29.53 37.38 22.83
CA VAL A 39 29.57 38.30 23.98
C VAL A 39 29.68 37.52 25.30
N GLU A 40 28.97 36.40 25.43
CA GLU A 40 29.01 35.56 26.62
C GLU A 40 30.39 34.88 26.79
N GLU A 41 30.98 34.37 25.72
CA GLU A 41 32.35 33.84 25.71
C GLU A 41 33.37 34.94 26.09
N TRP A 42 33.22 36.14 25.52
CA TRP A 42 34.08 37.27 25.86
C TRP A 42 33.94 37.73 27.33
N ASP A 43 32.74 37.63 27.92
CA ASP A 43 32.52 37.92 29.34
C ASP A 43 33.14 36.86 30.26
N VAL A 44 33.15 35.58 29.85
CA VAL A 44 33.85 34.50 30.56
C VAL A 44 35.36 34.74 30.53
N ASP A 45 35.92 35.03 29.36
CA ASP A 45 37.34 35.34 29.21
C ASP A 45 37.74 36.59 30.00
N LYS A 46 36.91 37.63 29.98
CA LYS A 46 37.11 38.85 30.77
C LYS A 46 37.13 38.57 32.27
N LYS A 47 36.27 37.67 32.77
CA LYS A 47 36.29 37.23 34.18
C LYS A 47 37.60 36.50 34.49
N HIS A 48 37.99 35.55 33.65
CA HIS A 48 39.25 34.81 33.80
C HIS A 48 40.48 35.74 33.78
N PHE A 49 40.54 36.72 32.88
CA PHE A 49 41.61 37.73 32.87
C PHE A 49 41.59 38.61 34.12
N THR A 50 40.40 38.96 34.63
CA THR A 50 40.26 39.74 35.86
C THR A 50 40.77 38.96 37.08
N GLU A 51 40.46 37.66 37.16
CA GLU A 51 40.98 36.76 38.20
C GLU A 51 42.49 36.63 38.12
N LYS A 52 43.04 36.41 36.93
CA LYS A 52 44.49 36.31 36.70
C LYS A 52 45.22 37.61 37.08
N ILE A 53 44.65 38.77 36.76
CA ILE A 53 45.17 40.08 37.20
C ILE A 53 45.14 40.20 38.72
N ASN A 54 44.09 39.70 39.39
CA ASN A 54 44.01 39.73 40.84
C ASN A 54 45.06 38.81 41.49
N ASP A 55 45.31 37.64 40.91
CA ASP A 55 46.37 36.75 41.39
C ASP A 55 47.75 37.36 41.20
N PHE A 56 48.02 37.97 40.04
CA PHE A 56 49.25 38.73 39.84
C PHE A 56 49.37 39.93 40.80
N LYS A 57 48.28 40.63 41.14
CA LYS A 57 48.31 41.69 42.16
C LYS A 57 48.63 41.13 43.55
N LYS A 58 48.11 39.95 43.92
CA LYS A 58 48.45 39.27 45.19
C LYS A 58 49.92 38.87 45.20
N GLU A 59 50.40 38.30 44.11
CA GLU A 59 51.80 37.89 43.96
C GLU A 59 52.73 39.10 44.00
N ILE A 60 52.43 40.18 43.28
CA ILE A 60 53.15 41.46 43.36
C ILE A 60 53.12 42.00 44.80
N LYS A 61 52.00 41.90 45.53
CA LYS A 61 51.93 42.34 46.93
C LYS A 61 52.81 41.49 47.85
N ILE A 62 52.84 40.17 47.66
CA ILE A 62 53.70 39.24 48.41
C ILE A 62 55.16 39.52 48.08
N LEU A 63 55.51 39.60 46.80
CA LEU A 63 56.86 39.89 46.34
C LEU A 63 57.31 41.28 46.78
N THR A 64 56.45 42.30 46.72
CA THR A 64 56.75 43.65 47.25
C THR A 64 56.94 43.63 48.76
N SER A 65 56.18 42.80 49.50
CA SER A 65 56.39 42.64 50.95
C SER A 65 57.71 41.95 51.24
N LYS A 66 58.07 40.93 50.46
CA LYS A 66 59.36 40.22 50.52
C LYS A 66 60.52 41.14 50.11
N LEU A 67 60.33 41.99 49.10
CA LEU A 67 61.29 43.01 48.67
C LEU A 67 61.41 44.12 49.71
N LYS A 68 60.34 44.55 50.37
CA LYS A 68 60.42 45.49 51.51
C LYS A 68 61.20 44.89 52.68
N PHE A 69 60.99 43.60 52.95
CA PHE A 69 61.75 42.85 53.96
C PHE A 69 63.24 42.76 53.59
N LEU A 70 63.57 42.51 52.32
CA LEU A 70 64.95 42.36 51.83
C LEU A 70 65.68 43.67 51.51
N HIS A 71 64.97 44.72 51.08
CA HIS A 71 65.51 46.05 50.75
C HIS A 71 65.63 46.95 51.97
N ASN A 72 64.95 46.61 53.08
CA ASN A 72 65.04 47.36 54.33
C ASN A 72 65.09 46.44 55.58
N PRO A 73 66.03 45.48 55.67
CA PRO A 73 66.25 44.71 56.89
C PRO A 73 66.68 45.62 58.06
N THR A 74 67.12 46.84 57.75
CA THR A 74 67.66 47.82 58.69
C THR A 74 66.66 48.87 59.19
N LYS A 75 65.49 49.08 58.55
CA LYS A 75 64.52 50.11 59.00
C LYS A 75 63.37 49.62 59.89
N GLN A 76 63.18 48.31 60.08
CA GLN A 76 62.39 47.81 61.22
C GLN A 76 63.22 47.62 62.49
N ASN A 77 64.54 47.46 62.36
CA ASN A 77 65.46 47.48 63.50
C ASN A 77 65.75 48.92 64.00
N GLN A 78 65.54 49.95 63.18
CA GLN A 78 65.75 51.35 63.60
C GLN A 78 64.67 51.95 64.52
N LYS A 79 63.55 51.25 64.80
CA LYS A 79 62.67 51.63 65.93
C LYS A 79 63.13 51.05 67.27
N GLN A 80 64.14 50.18 67.30
CA GLN A 80 64.79 49.74 68.54
C GLN A 80 66.21 50.31 68.71
N VAL A 81 66.91 50.60 67.61
CA VAL A 81 68.32 51.08 67.66
C VAL A 81 68.46 52.54 68.14
N GLN A 82 67.37 53.32 68.25
CA GLN A 82 67.42 54.68 68.83
C GLN A 82 67.40 54.72 70.37
N GLN A 83 67.22 53.59 71.06
CA GLN A 83 67.35 53.54 72.52
C GLN A 83 68.75 53.10 72.99
N ASP A 84 69.62 52.61 72.11
CA ASP A 84 70.85 51.92 72.52
C ASP A 84 72.14 52.74 72.42
N SER A 85 72.09 53.99 71.93
CA SER A 85 73.26 54.87 71.87
C SER A 85 73.48 55.74 73.11
N THR A 86 72.68 55.62 74.16
CA THR A 86 72.76 56.48 75.37
C THR A 86 73.12 55.75 76.68
N LEU A 87 73.60 54.51 76.62
CA LEU A 87 74.02 53.77 77.83
C LEU A 87 75.32 52.99 77.60
N GLN A 88 76.42 53.72 77.37
CA GLN A 88 77.77 53.27 77.76
C GLN A 88 77.99 53.38 79.28
N GLN A 89 76.95 53.15 80.07
CA GLN A 89 77.01 53.07 81.51
C GLN A 89 76.35 51.75 81.90
N GLN A 90 77.17 50.77 82.29
CA GLN A 90 76.81 49.60 83.09
C GLN A 90 75.34 49.15 82.97
N LYS A 91 74.96 48.48 81.88
CA LYS A 91 73.63 47.86 81.79
C LYS A 91 73.57 46.64 82.71
N LYS A 92 73.06 46.87 83.92
CA LYS A 92 72.44 45.85 84.75
C LYS A 92 71.40 45.09 83.90
N ILE A 93 71.64 43.81 83.64
CA ILE A 93 70.66 42.92 83.00
C ILE A 93 69.35 43.04 83.82
N PRO A 94 68.18 43.29 83.20
CA PRO A 94 66.92 43.35 83.95
C PRO A 94 66.70 42.00 84.62
N LEU A 95 66.59 41.99 85.94
CA LEU A 95 66.33 40.76 86.66
C LEU A 95 64.97 40.19 86.21
N PRO A 96 64.84 38.85 86.08
CA PRO A 96 63.56 38.19 85.82
C PRO A 96 62.48 38.67 86.78
N LYS A 97 61.23 38.77 86.31
CA LYS A 97 60.09 39.22 87.12
C LYS A 97 59.99 38.37 88.39
N GLY A 98 60.34 38.95 89.55
CA GLY A 98 60.33 38.29 90.86
C GLY A 98 61.69 38.18 91.55
N ALA A 99 62.82 38.43 90.89
CA ALA A 99 64.16 38.38 91.51
C ALA A 99 64.57 39.72 92.13
N LYS A 100 65.08 39.68 93.37
CA LYS A 100 65.58 40.85 94.13
C LYS A 100 67.09 41.03 93.95
N ASN A 101 67.83 39.92 93.76
CA ASN A 101 69.29 39.89 93.59
C ASN A 101 69.71 39.14 92.30
N TYR A 102 70.93 39.36 91.81
CA TYR A 102 71.43 38.72 90.58
C TYR A 102 71.46 37.19 90.65
N ASP A 103 71.90 36.63 91.78
CA ASP A 103 71.93 35.18 91.99
C ASP A 103 70.52 34.57 91.97
N GLU A 104 69.53 35.29 92.49
CA GLU A 104 68.12 34.89 92.45
C GLU A 104 67.57 34.96 91.01
N GLY A 105 68.02 35.94 90.22
CA GLY A 105 67.69 36.04 88.80
C GLY A 105 68.26 34.88 87.96
N VAL A 106 69.53 34.51 88.20
CA VAL A 106 70.14 33.33 87.58
C VAL A 106 69.37 32.07 87.96
N HIS A 107 69.02 31.91 89.24
CA HIS A 107 68.26 30.76 89.71
C HIS A 107 66.87 30.65 89.07
N ILE A 108 66.13 31.78 88.90
CA ILE A 108 64.83 31.77 88.21
C ILE A 108 64.98 31.38 86.74
N ILE A 109 66.02 31.87 86.04
CA ILE A 109 66.29 31.47 84.64
C ILE A 109 66.66 29.99 84.57
N ASP A 110 67.48 29.49 85.50
CA ASP A 110 67.84 28.07 85.57
C ASP A 110 66.60 27.19 85.79
N LEU A 111 65.68 27.60 86.69
CA LEU A 111 64.39 26.92 86.86
C LEU A 111 63.55 26.95 85.58
N GLN A 112 63.50 28.07 84.88
CA GLN A 112 62.81 28.17 83.58
C GLN A 112 63.45 27.29 82.51
N ILE A 113 64.79 27.21 82.46
CA ILE A 113 65.52 26.32 81.54
C ILE A 113 65.23 24.87 81.87
N ILE A 114 65.19 24.51 83.16
CA ILE A 114 64.84 23.16 83.63
C ILE A 114 63.40 22.83 83.22
N ASP A 115 62.45 23.74 83.41
CA ASP A 115 61.06 23.52 83.04
C ASP A 115 60.87 23.42 81.52
N LEU A 116 61.54 24.27 80.74
CA LEU A 116 61.55 24.18 79.28
C LEU A 116 62.21 22.88 78.78
N LYS A 117 63.29 22.42 79.43
CA LYS A 117 63.90 21.12 79.13
C LYS A 117 62.94 19.97 79.43
N LYS A 118 62.29 19.98 80.60
CA LYS A 118 61.27 18.97 80.95
C LYS A 118 60.10 18.98 79.95
N GLN A 119 59.65 20.16 79.53
CA GLN A 119 58.60 20.28 78.51
C GLN A 119 59.09 19.74 77.16
N ASN A 120 60.32 20.04 76.76
CA ASN A 120 60.91 19.54 75.52
C ASN A 120 61.09 18.02 75.55
N ASP A 121 61.56 17.45 76.65
CA ASP A 121 61.70 16.00 76.86
C ASP A 121 60.33 15.31 76.78
N LEU A 122 59.30 15.93 77.36
CA LEU A 122 57.93 15.46 77.28
C LEU A 122 57.38 15.53 75.84
N PHE A 123 57.70 16.57 75.08
CA PHE A 123 57.35 16.66 73.66
C PHE A 123 58.09 15.61 72.82
N HIS A 124 59.38 15.42 73.03
CA HIS A 124 60.17 14.38 72.37
C HIS A 124 59.59 12.98 72.64
N ALA A 125 59.24 12.68 73.89
CA ALA A 125 58.62 11.41 74.25
C ALA A 125 57.25 11.22 73.55
N LYS A 126 56.44 12.28 73.43
CA LYS A 126 55.16 12.25 72.70
C LYS A 126 55.37 12.03 71.20
N ILE A 127 56.35 12.70 70.58
CA ILE A 127 56.69 12.53 69.16
C ILE A 127 57.17 11.10 68.91
N LEU A 128 58.04 10.57 69.75
CA LEU A 128 58.58 9.21 69.62
C LEU A 128 57.46 8.16 69.68
N LYS A 129 56.51 8.29 70.62
CA LYS A 129 55.32 7.42 70.69
C LYS A 129 54.45 7.49 69.43
N LYS A 130 54.23 8.70 68.89
CA LYS A 130 53.48 8.89 67.64
C LYS A 130 54.21 8.28 66.44
N GLN A 131 55.52 8.43 66.37
CA GLN A 131 56.35 7.86 65.32
C GLN A 131 56.28 6.32 65.33
N GLN A 132 56.44 5.69 66.50
CA GLN A 132 56.28 4.25 66.65
C GLN A 132 54.88 3.76 66.24
N TYR A 133 53.83 4.51 66.58
CA TYR A 133 52.47 4.19 66.15
C TYR A 133 52.33 4.27 64.63
N CYS A 134 52.85 5.31 63.99
CA CYS A 134 52.86 5.44 62.54
C CYS A 134 53.65 4.32 61.86
N GLU A 135 54.79 3.89 62.42
CA GLU A 135 55.55 2.75 61.90
C GLU A 135 54.77 1.44 61.99
N LYS A 136 54.12 1.17 63.13
CA LYS A 136 53.23 0.01 63.27
C LYS A 136 52.10 0.05 62.23
N LEU A 137 51.47 1.21 62.05
CA LEU A 137 50.39 1.37 61.08
C LEU A 137 50.89 1.16 59.64
N LYS A 138 52.09 1.64 59.30
CA LYS A 138 52.72 1.37 58.00
C LYS A 138 52.95 -0.12 57.79
N LEU A 139 53.44 -0.85 58.79
CA LEU A 139 53.66 -2.29 58.69
C LEU A 139 52.35 -3.05 58.46
N GLU A 140 51.29 -2.71 59.20
CA GLU A 140 49.96 -3.29 58.98
C GLU A 140 49.42 -2.99 57.57
N PHE A 141 49.63 -1.77 57.07
CA PHE A 141 49.23 -1.41 55.71
C PHE A 141 49.98 -2.23 54.65
N HIS A 142 51.29 -2.44 54.82
CA HIS A 142 52.07 -3.28 53.91
C HIS A 142 51.60 -4.74 53.94
N LYS A 143 51.27 -5.29 55.12
CA LYS A 143 50.69 -6.65 55.23
C LYS A 143 49.38 -6.76 54.46
N LEU A 144 48.48 -5.79 54.59
CA LEU A 144 47.19 -5.76 53.90
C LEU A 144 47.34 -5.62 52.37
N ILE A 145 48.29 -4.80 51.91
CA ILE A 145 48.60 -4.67 50.48
C ILE A 145 49.18 -5.98 49.93
N ASN A 146 50.10 -6.63 50.66
CA ASN A 146 50.64 -7.92 50.25
C ASN A 146 49.56 -8.99 50.18
N TYR A 147 48.68 -9.07 51.17
CA TYR A 147 47.53 -9.98 51.16
C TYR A 147 46.57 -9.71 49.98
N LYS A 148 46.30 -8.44 49.67
CA LYS A 148 45.49 -8.06 48.51
C LYS A 148 46.17 -8.46 47.19
N ASN A 149 47.49 -8.27 47.09
CA ASN A 149 48.26 -8.62 45.90
C ASN A 149 48.33 -10.14 45.71
N GLU A 150 48.49 -10.93 46.79
CA GLU A 150 48.42 -12.40 46.76
C GLU A 150 47.02 -12.89 46.32
N LYS A 151 45.94 -12.25 46.80
CA LYS A 151 44.56 -12.57 46.41
C LYS A 151 44.25 -12.20 44.95
N ASN A 152 44.83 -11.11 44.44
CA ASN A 152 44.64 -10.70 43.06
C ASN A 152 45.49 -11.53 42.09
N ALA A 153 46.71 -11.91 42.49
CA ALA A 153 47.55 -12.81 41.71
C ALA A 153 46.91 -14.21 41.53
N THR A 154 46.18 -14.69 42.54
CA THR A 154 45.44 -15.97 42.49
C THR A 154 44.18 -15.95 41.62
N ALA A 155 43.69 -14.77 41.22
CA ALA A 155 42.56 -14.65 40.29
C ALA A 155 42.98 -14.64 38.81
N THR A 156 44.25 -14.33 38.51
CA THR A 156 44.73 -14.06 37.13
C THR A 156 45.77 -15.07 36.62
N SER A 157 46.32 -15.97 37.45
CA SER A 157 47.27 -16.98 36.96
C SER A 157 47.09 -18.34 37.62
N TYR A 158 47.21 -19.40 36.81
CA TYR A 158 47.14 -20.82 37.17
C TYR A 158 47.73 -21.11 38.57
N ARG A 159 46.87 -21.45 39.55
CA ARG A 159 47.28 -22.11 40.80
C ARG A 159 47.38 -23.62 40.51
N PRO A 160 48.59 -24.23 40.54
CA PRO A 160 48.71 -25.69 40.52
C PRO A 160 47.89 -26.27 41.68
N PRO A 161 47.12 -27.35 41.49
CA PRO A 161 46.28 -27.91 42.55
C PRO A 161 47.13 -28.25 43.77
N GLU A 162 46.81 -27.67 44.93
CA GLU A 162 47.55 -27.97 46.17
C GLU A 162 47.11 -29.32 46.76
N THR A 163 45.98 -29.88 46.29
CA THR A 163 45.46 -31.18 46.68
C THR A 163 44.91 -31.98 45.49
N MET A 164 44.89 -33.31 45.59
CA MET A 164 44.28 -34.21 44.60
C MET A 164 42.77 -33.97 44.40
N GLU A 165 42.10 -33.39 45.40
CA GLU A 165 40.68 -33.07 45.35
C GLU A 165 40.41 -31.80 44.52
N GLU A 166 41.23 -30.76 44.68
CA GLU A 166 41.17 -29.55 43.85
C GLU A 166 41.40 -29.86 42.36
N ASP A 167 42.31 -30.79 42.04
CA ASP A 167 42.56 -31.22 40.66
C ASP A 167 41.36 -31.97 40.05
N ARG A 168 40.72 -32.85 40.84
CA ARG A 168 39.48 -33.55 40.43
C ARG A 168 38.35 -32.56 40.19
N ASN A 169 38.21 -31.54 41.05
CA ASN A 169 37.19 -30.51 40.90
C ASN A 169 37.43 -29.63 39.67
N ARG A 170 38.68 -29.22 39.40
CA ARG A 170 39.03 -28.51 38.16
C ARG A 170 38.69 -29.34 36.91
N LYS A 171 39.09 -30.61 36.89
CA LYS A 171 38.76 -31.54 35.79
C LYS A 171 37.26 -31.79 35.64
N LEU A 172 36.49 -31.72 36.72
CA LEU A 172 35.04 -31.80 36.67
C LEU A 172 34.45 -30.51 36.08
N ILE A 173 34.91 -29.34 36.53
CA ILE A 173 34.48 -28.04 36.00
C ILE A 173 34.75 -27.95 34.51
N THR A 174 35.98 -28.26 34.04
CA THR A 174 36.30 -28.24 32.61
C THR A 174 35.45 -29.23 31.81
N ARG A 175 35.12 -30.40 32.37
CA ARG A 175 34.20 -31.34 31.69
C ARG A 175 32.79 -30.78 31.60
N LEU A 176 32.28 -30.17 32.66
CA LEU A 176 30.95 -29.55 32.68
C LEU A 176 30.89 -28.33 31.74
N GLU A 177 31.94 -27.52 31.68
CA GLU A 177 32.06 -26.40 30.74
C GLU A 177 32.03 -26.90 29.30
N ASN A 178 32.81 -27.94 28.97
CA ASN A 178 32.78 -28.55 27.65
C ASN A 178 31.41 -29.17 27.31
N GLU A 179 30.72 -29.75 28.30
CA GLU A 179 29.38 -30.30 28.13
C GLU A 179 28.34 -29.19 27.91
N ILE A 180 28.42 -28.09 28.65
CA ILE A 180 27.59 -26.90 28.45
C ILE A 180 27.81 -26.34 27.05
N HIS A 181 29.06 -26.14 26.62
CA HIS A 181 29.34 -25.64 25.28
C HIS A 181 28.83 -26.58 24.18
N LYS A 182 28.95 -27.90 24.38
CA LYS A 182 28.37 -28.87 23.45
C LYS A 182 26.84 -28.74 23.38
N MET A 183 26.18 -28.59 24.52
CA MET A 183 24.72 -28.39 24.58
C MET A 183 24.30 -27.06 23.96
N GLU A 184 25.07 -25.99 24.15
CA GLU A 184 24.83 -24.68 23.53
C GLU A 184 24.91 -24.76 22.00
N VAL A 185 25.92 -25.45 21.46
CA VAL A 185 26.05 -25.66 20.00
C VAL A 185 24.86 -26.45 19.47
N GLN A 186 24.46 -27.53 20.14
CA GLN A 186 23.30 -28.33 19.76
C GLN A 186 21.99 -27.52 19.84
N TRP A 187 21.84 -26.69 20.86
CA TRP A 187 20.69 -25.82 21.02
C TRP A 187 20.61 -24.77 19.91
N ASN A 188 21.74 -24.13 19.57
CA ASN A 188 21.82 -23.18 18.46
C ASN A 188 21.48 -23.84 17.13
N GLU A 189 22.00 -25.06 16.86
CA GLU A 189 21.66 -25.81 15.65
C GLU A 189 20.16 -26.12 15.59
N ALA A 190 19.56 -26.59 16.70
CA ALA A 190 18.13 -26.83 16.79
C ALA A 190 17.32 -25.54 16.57
N GLU A 191 17.79 -24.40 17.07
CA GLU A 191 17.16 -23.10 16.87
C GLU A 191 17.21 -22.67 15.40
N HIS A 192 18.36 -22.86 14.73
CA HIS A 192 18.48 -22.62 13.29
C HIS A 192 17.55 -23.51 12.47
N ILE A 193 17.44 -24.80 12.81
CA ILE A 193 16.50 -25.72 12.17
C ILE A 193 15.05 -25.25 12.40
N ARG A 194 14.70 -24.87 13.62
CA ARG A 194 13.38 -24.33 13.96
C ARG A 194 13.06 -23.07 13.15
N LYS A 195 14.01 -22.13 13.04
CA LYS A 195 13.87 -20.92 12.21
C LYS A 195 13.64 -21.28 10.75
N LYS A 196 14.39 -22.23 10.19
CA LYS A 196 14.19 -22.72 8.81
C LYS A 196 12.80 -23.32 8.60
N TYR A 197 12.35 -24.21 9.48
CA TYR A 197 10.99 -24.77 9.38
C TYR A 197 9.90 -23.70 9.53
N HIS A 198 10.12 -22.69 10.36
CA HIS A 198 9.20 -21.57 10.48
C HIS A 198 9.14 -20.75 9.18
N CYS A 199 10.28 -20.46 8.55
CA CYS A 199 10.32 -19.80 7.24
C CYS A 199 9.60 -20.62 6.16
N ILE A 200 9.85 -21.94 6.10
CA ILE A 200 9.19 -22.84 5.16
C ILE A 200 7.67 -22.83 5.39
N LYS A 201 7.24 -22.95 6.65
CA LYS A 201 5.81 -22.88 7.01
C LYS A 201 5.17 -21.58 6.53
N ASN A 202 5.81 -20.44 6.79
CA ASN A 202 5.28 -19.14 6.39
C ASN A 202 5.20 -19.02 4.86
N SER A 203 6.22 -19.51 4.13
CA SER A 203 6.19 -19.58 2.67
C SER A 203 5.03 -20.43 2.16
N LEU A 204 4.82 -21.62 2.73
CA LEU A 204 3.70 -22.50 2.36
C LEU A 204 2.34 -21.87 2.64
N MET A 205 2.20 -21.16 3.77
CA MET A 205 0.96 -20.43 4.08
C MET A 205 0.70 -19.31 3.08
N SER A 206 1.72 -18.50 2.75
CA SER A 206 1.60 -17.45 1.73
C SER A 206 1.29 -18.02 0.34
N ASP A 207 1.89 -19.14 -0.02
CA ASP A 207 1.58 -19.84 -1.28
C ASP A 207 0.13 -20.36 -1.29
N SER A 208 -0.34 -20.94 -0.17
CA SER A 208 -1.73 -21.36 -0.01
C SER A 208 -2.71 -20.21 -0.22
N GLU A 209 -2.47 -19.06 0.39
CA GLU A 209 -3.31 -17.86 0.21
C GLU A 209 -3.29 -17.37 -1.24
N ARG A 210 -2.13 -17.42 -1.90
CA ARG A 210 -1.99 -17.04 -3.31
C ARG A 210 -2.73 -18.00 -4.24
N PHE A 211 -2.66 -19.31 -3.98
CA PHE A 211 -3.41 -20.31 -4.75
C PHE A 211 -4.91 -20.11 -4.58
N GLU A 212 -5.37 -19.87 -3.36
CA GLU A 212 -6.79 -19.58 -3.09
C GLU A 212 -7.28 -18.34 -3.85
N SER A 213 -6.51 -17.24 -3.79
CA SER A 213 -6.85 -16.02 -4.54
C SER A 213 -6.86 -16.25 -6.06
N THR A 214 -5.96 -17.08 -6.57
CA THR A 214 -5.88 -17.39 -8.01
C THR A 214 -7.05 -18.29 -8.42
N LEU A 215 -7.42 -19.26 -7.59
CA LEU A 215 -8.56 -20.14 -7.81
C LEU A 215 -9.86 -19.35 -7.89
N LEU A 216 -10.13 -18.47 -6.91
CA LEU A 216 -11.32 -17.61 -6.89
C LEU A 216 -11.41 -16.72 -8.15
N LYS A 217 -10.28 -16.19 -8.64
CA LYS A 217 -10.26 -15.41 -9.89
C LYS A 217 -10.60 -16.27 -11.11
N MET A 218 -10.08 -17.49 -11.18
CA MET A 218 -10.41 -18.42 -12.27
C MET A 218 -11.87 -18.85 -12.21
N GLU A 219 -12.41 -19.14 -11.03
CA GLU A 219 -13.83 -19.45 -10.83
C GLU A 219 -14.74 -18.30 -11.26
N ALA A 220 -14.38 -17.05 -10.90
CA ALA A 220 -15.09 -15.87 -11.34
C ALA A 220 -15.06 -15.72 -12.88
N ALA A 221 -13.89 -15.92 -13.50
CA ALA A 221 -13.75 -15.86 -14.95
C ALA A 221 -14.57 -16.95 -15.67
N ILE A 222 -14.59 -18.18 -15.13
CA ILE A 222 -15.42 -19.27 -15.66
C ILE A 222 -16.90 -18.91 -15.55
N LYS A 223 -17.33 -18.32 -14.43
CA LYS A 223 -18.71 -17.90 -14.23
C LYS A 223 -19.12 -16.79 -15.22
N GLU A 224 -18.24 -15.81 -15.44
CA GLU A 224 -18.46 -14.74 -16.42
C GLU A 224 -18.54 -15.31 -17.85
N GLN A 225 -17.62 -16.20 -18.22
CA GLN A 225 -17.65 -16.88 -19.52
C GLN A 225 -18.92 -17.72 -19.70
N GLN A 226 -19.38 -18.41 -18.65
CA GLN A 226 -20.63 -19.18 -18.71
C GLN A 226 -21.84 -18.26 -18.89
N GLN A 227 -21.86 -17.10 -18.23
CA GLN A 227 -22.91 -16.10 -18.45
C GLN A 227 -22.89 -15.57 -19.89
N GLU A 228 -21.71 -15.33 -20.46
CA GLU A 228 -21.58 -14.88 -21.84
C GLU A 228 -22.03 -15.95 -22.84
N ILE A 229 -21.66 -17.22 -22.63
CA ILE A 229 -22.17 -18.34 -23.42
C ILE A 229 -23.69 -18.40 -23.37
N ASN A 230 -24.30 -18.24 -22.19
CA ASN A 230 -25.75 -18.26 -22.05
C ASN A 230 -26.42 -17.10 -22.82
N LYS A 231 -25.82 -15.90 -22.79
CA LYS A 231 -26.32 -14.74 -23.58
C LYS A 231 -26.22 -15.03 -25.07
N LEU A 232 -25.07 -15.50 -25.55
CA LEU A 232 -24.87 -15.84 -26.96
C LEU A 232 -25.82 -16.94 -27.43
N GLN A 233 -26.09 -17.94 -26.58
CA GLN A 233 -27.09 -18.97 -26.87
C GLN A 233 -28.50 -18.39 -26.99
N ALA A 234 -28.88 -17.44 -26.12
CA ALA A 234 -30.18 -16.77 -26.21
C ALA A 234 -30.31 -15.97 -27.51
N VAL A 235 -29.29 -15.19 -27.88
CA VAL A 235 -29.25 -14.45 -29.16
C VAL A 235 -29.31 -15.40 -30.36
N TYR A 236 -28.60 -16.53 -30.31
CA TYR A 236 -28.67 -17.54 -31.36
C TYR A 236 -30.09 -18.13 -31.50
N GLN A 237 -30.76 -18.39 -30.38
CA GLN A 237 -32.13 -18.89 -30.35
C GLN A 237 -33.12 -17.86 -30.93
N GLU A 238 -32.95 -16.58 -30.58
CA GLU A 238 -33.74 -15.48 -31.14
C GLU A 238 -33.51 -15.36 -32.66
N ALA A 239 -32.26 -15.44 -33.11
CA ALA A 239 -31.92 -15.41 -34.53
C ALA A 239 -32.54 -16.59 -35.30
N LEU A 240 -32.56 -17.80 -34.72
CA LEU A 240 -33.25 -18.95 -35.29
C LEU A 240 -34.76 -18.73 -35.38
N GLN A 241 -35.38 -18.19 -34.32
CA GLN A 241 -36.81 -17.86 -34.33
C GLN A 241 -37.15 -16.84 -35.42
N MET A 242 -36.34 -15.77 -35.56
CA MET A 242 -36.51 -14.77 -36.60
C MET A 242 -36.38 -15.36 -38.01
N ARG A 243 -35.39 -16.23 -38.22
CA ARG A 243 -35.20 -16.94 -39.50
C ARG A 243 -36.41 -17.81 -39.83
N ASP A 244 -36.88 -18.61 -38.87
CA ASP A 244 -37.99 -19.54 -39.08
C ASP A 244 -39.32 -18.80 -39.27
N ALA A 245 -39.53 -17.69 -38.54
CA ALA A 245 -40.64 -16.78 -38.76
C ALA A 245 -40.61 -16.19 -40.18
N THR A 246 -39.45 -15.70 -40.63
CA THR A 246 -39.26 -15.13 -41.96
C THR A 246 -39.49 -16.18 -43.06
N LYS A 247 -38.97 -17.40 -42.88
CA LYS A 247 -39.22 -18.52 -43.79
C LYS A 247 -40.70 -18.87 -43.86
N GLY A 248 -41.41 -18.83 -42.72
CA GLY A 248 -42.85 -19.02 -42.65
C GLY A 248 -43.63 -17.93 -43.39
N ILE A 249 -43.25 -16.66 -43.24
CA ILE A 249 -43.86 -15.53 -43.97
C ILE A 249 -43.62 -15.68 -45.47
N LEU A 250 -42.39 -15.97 -45.88
CA LEU A 250 -42.02 -16.14 -47.30
C LEU A 250 -42.81 -17.28 -47.94
N SER A 251 -42.93 -18.44 -47.27
CA SER A 251 -43.70 -19.58 -47.77
C SER A 251 -45.19 -19.25 -47.94
N LYS A 252 -45.79 -18.53 -46.98
CA LYS A 252 -47.19 -18.06 -47.09
C LYS A 252 -47.36 -17.07 -48.24
N GLN A 253 -46.43 -16.14 -48.40
CA GLN A 253 -46.46 -15.14 -49.48
C GLN A 253 -46.29 -15.79 -50.86
N GLU A 254 -45.42 -16.79 -50.98
CA GLU A 254 -45.26 -17.58 -52.19
C GLU A 254 -46.53 -18.36 -52.53
N GLN A 255 -47.12 -19.04 -51.54
CA GLN A 255 -48.39 -19.77 -51.72
C GLN A 255 -49.53 -18.84 -52.14
N ALA A 256 -49.63 -17.66 -51.51
CA ALA A 256 -50.61 -16.63 -51.87
C ALA A 256 -50.40 -16.16 -53.33
N THR A 257 -49.16 -15.84 -53.72
CA THR A 257 -48.81 -15.42 -55.08
C THR A 257 -49.10 -16.51 -56.11
N ASN A 258 -48.73 -17.76 -55.83
CA ASN A 258 -49.02 -18.91 -56.69
C ASN A 258 -50.53 -19.18 -56.82
N SER A 259 -51.30 -19.04 -55.74
CA SER A 259 -52.76 -19.20 -55.80
C SER A 259 -53.42 -18.10 -56.66
N SER A 260 -52.95 -16.86 -56.53
CA SER A 260 -53.38 -15.72 -57.35
C SER A 260 -53.00 -15.89 -58.83
N ASN A 261 -51.77 -16.35 -59.11
CA ASN A 261 -51.34 -16.68 -60.47
C ASN A 261 -52.18 -17.80 -61.09
N ARG A 262 -52.42 -18.89 -60.36
CA ARG A 262 -53.30 -19.98 -60.81
C ARG A 262 -54.74 -19.49 -61.05
N ALA A 263 -55.24 -18.59 -60.22
CA ALA A 263 -56.57 -18.00 -60.45
C ALA A 263 -56.62 -17.17 -61.74
N ARG A 264 -55.62 -16.30 -61.97
CA ARG A 264 -55.49 -15.55 -63.24
C ARG A 264 -55.32 -16.46 -64.45
N GLU A 265 -54.52 -17.52 -64.34
CA GLU A 265 -54.29 -18.47 -65.42
C GLU A 265 -55.56 -19.27 -65.77
N ARG A 266 -56.34 -19.67 -64.76
CA ARG A 266 -57.65 -20.30 -64.99
C ARG A 266 -58.60 -19.37 -65.76
N GLN A 267 -58.70 -18.10 -65.37
CA GLN A 267 -59.53 -17.11 -66.07
C GLN A 267 -59.05 -16.92 -67.51
N ALA A 268 -57.75 -16.81 -67.74
CA ALA A 268 -57.19 -16.70 -69.08
C ALA A 268 -57.46 -17.96 -69.94
N ALA A 269 -57.36 -19.15 -69.35
CA ALA A 269 -57.68 -20.41 -70.02
C ALA A 269 -59.18 -20.50 -70.37
N GLU A 270 -60.06 -20.04 -69.47
CA GLU A 270 -61.50 -19.98 -69.72
C GLU A 270 -61.83 -19.05 -70.88
N PHE A 271 -61.24 -17.85 -70.92
CA PHE A 271 -61.40 -16.94 -72.06
C PHE A 271 -60.86 -17.53 -73.37
N ARG A 272 -59.70 -18.19 -73.34
CA ARG A 272 -59.16 -18.91 -74.52
C ARG A 272 -60.15 -19.97 -75.01
N ARG A 273 -60.72 -20.77 -74.10
CA ARG A 273 -61.73 -21.79 -74.43
C ARG A 273 -62.99 -21.18 -75.02
N GLN A 274 -63.48 -20.06 -74.48
CA GLN A 274 -64.64 -19.37 -75.04
C GLN A 274 -64.37 -18.85 -76.47
N VAL A 275 -63.18 -18.30 -76.71
CA VAL A 275 -62.75 -17.87 -78.05
C VAL A 275 -62.64 -19.05 -79.00
N GLU A 276 -62.04 -20.17 -78.57
CA GLU A 276 -61.91 -21.38 -79.36
C GLU A 276 -63.27 -22.01 -79.69
N ASN A 277 -64.20 -22.05 -78.72
CA ASN A 277 -65.58 -22.50 -78.96
C ASN A 277 -66.27 -21.63 -80.00
N ARG A 278 -66.17 -20.30 -79.90
CA ARG A 278 -66.74 -19.38 -80.90
C ARG A 278 -66.09 -19.55 -82.26
N LYS A 279 -64.77 -19.75 -82.31
CA LYS A 279 -64.05 -20.04 -83.56
C LYS A 279 -64.54 -21.35 -84.17
N ALA A 280 -64.71 -22.41 -83.38
CA ALA A 280 -65.23 -23.69 -83.85
C ALA A 280 -66.69 -23.61 -84.30
N GLU A 281 -67.53 -22.80 -83.65
CA GLU A 281 -68.90 -22.52 -84.10
C GLU A 281 -68.93 -21.74 -85.42
N LEU A 282 -68.08 -20.70 -85.54
CA LEU A 282 -67.91 -19.96 -86.79
C LEU A 282 -67.37 -20.86 -87.89
N GLU A 283 -66.39 -21.72 -87.62
CA GLU A 283 -65.87 -22.68 -88.58
C GLU A 283 -66.93 -23.73 -88.96
N ARG A 284 -67.78 -24.17 -88.01
CA ARG A 284 -68.92 -25.04 -88.31
C ARG A 284 -69.98 -24.33 -89.17
N LEU A 285 -70.21 -23.04 -88.95
CA LEU A 285 -71.07 -22.20 -89.79
C LEU A 285 -70.43 -22.00 -91.17
N GLU A 286 -69.15 -21.71 -91.26
CA GLU A 286 -68.38 -21.64 -92.51
C GLU A 286 -68.44 -22.97 -93.26
N ARG A 287 -68.27 -24.11 -92.59
CA ARG A 287 -68.46 -25.43 -93.22
C ARG A 287 -69.91 -25.64 -93.68
N LYS A 288 -70.93 -25.11 -92.99
CA LYS A 288 -72.32 -25.15 -93.47
C LYS A 288 -72.61 -24.18 -94.61
N ILE A 289 -71.91 -23.05 -94.67
CA ILE A 289 -72.09 -21.99 -95.68
C ILE A 289 -71.26 -22.27 -96.94
N PHE A 290 -70.10 -22.93 -96.80
CA PHE A 290 -69.13 -23.20 -97.87
C PHE A 290 -69.04 -24.69 -98.26
N ALA A 291 -69.48 -25.64 -97.44
CA ALA A 291 -69.65 -27.04 -97.87
C ALA A 291 -71.11 -27.31 -98.25
N THR A 292 -71.55 -26.70 -99.35
CA THR A 292 -72.35 -27.35 -100.41
C THR A 292 -72.73 -26.30 -101.46
N GLY A 293 -71.92 -26.20 -102.52
CA GLY A 293 -72.52 -26.12 -103.84
C GLY A 293 -73.07 -27.51 -104.14
N THR A 294 -74.31 -27.82 -103.75
CA THR A 294 -75.23 -28.81 -104.36
C THR A 294 -76.56 -28.81 -103.57
N LYS A 295 -77.65 -28.44 -104.24
CA LYS A 295 -79.05 -28.67 -103.80
C LYS A 295 -79.44 -30.11 -104.09
N ILE A 296 -79.88 -30.89 -103.10
CA ILE A 296 -80.75 -32.09 -103.23
C ILE A 296 -81.60 -32.13 -101.94
N ILE A 297 -82.89 -31.76 -102.00
CA ILE A 297 -84.10 -32.61 -102.14
C ILE A 297 -84.46 -33.40 -100.87
N HIS A 298 -85.69 -33.11 -100.44
CA HIS A 298 -86.57 -33.77 -99.48
C HIS A 298 -86.65 -35.31 -99.67
N GLN A 299 -86.52 -36.11 -98.60
CA GLN A 299 -87.44 -37.23 -98.34
C GLN A 299 -87.39 -37.74 -96.89
N GLU A 300 -88.56 -38.18 -96.46
CA GLU A 300 -89.02 -38.57 -95.12
C GLU A 300 -88.62 -40.00 -94.70
N SER A 301 -88.96 -40.27 -93.43
CA SER A 301 -89.27 -41.57 -92.80
C SER A 301 -88.08 -42.44 -92.35
N ALA A 302 -88.08 -43.09 -91.19
CA ALA A 302 -89.10 -43.22 -90.16
C ALA A 302 -88.48 -43.69 -88.82
N ALA A 303 -89.16 -43.30 -87.74
CA ALA A 303 -89.46 -44.08 -86.54
C ALA A 303 -88.31 -44.70 -85.72
N SER A 304 -88.23 -44.25 -84.47
CA SER A 304 -88.19 -45.17 -83.32
C SER A 304 -89.10 -44.62 -82.23
N SER A 305 -90.21 -45.32 -82.06
CA SER A 305 -91.25 -45.16 -81.04
C SER A 305 -90.72 -45.48 -79.64
N GLY A 306 -91.23 -44.77 -78.64
CA GLY A 306 -90.98 -45.03 -77.22
C GLY A 306 -91.95 -44.26 -76.31
N LYS A 307 -93.18 -44.78 -76.22
CA LYS A 307 -94.14 -44.77 -75.07
C LYS A 307 -93.95 -43.64 -74.03
N ILE A 308 -94.87 -42.67 -73.96
CA ILE A 308 -96.04 -42.66 -73.06
C ILE A 308 -95.74 -43.37 -71.74
N ASP A 309 -95.49 -42.59 -70.69
CA ASP A 309 -96.04 -42.84 -69.37
C ASP A 309 -96.23 -41.49 -68.64
N ASP A 310 -97.38 -41.39 -68.00
CA ASP A 310 -97.95 -40.28 -67.26
C ASP A 310 -97.13 -39.91 -66.00
N GLU A 311 -96.53 -38.72 -65.93
CA GLU A 311 -96.09 -38.09 -64.67
C GLU A 311 -96.23 -36.54 -64.66
N ASP A 312 -97.14 -35.96 -65.45
CA ASP A 312 -97.22 -34.50 -65.62
C ASP A 312 -98.18 -33.79 -64.63
N THR A 313 -98.61 -34.46 -63.56
CA THR A 313 -99.50 -33.89 -62.53
C THR A 313 -98.72 -33.26 -61.35
N SER A 314 -97.59 -33.84 -60.93
CA SER A 314 -96.79 -33.32 -59.81
C SER A 314 -96.04 -32.01 -60.10
N ILE A 315 -95.50 -31.85 -61.32
CA ILE A 315 -94.75 -30.65 -61.73
C ILE A 315 -95.71 -29.48 -61.97
N ARG A 316 -96.89 -29.77 -62.51
CA ARG A 316 -97.94 -28.78 -62.74
C ARG A 316 -98.52 -28.23 -61.44
N ASP A 317 -98.75 -29.10 -60.44
CA ASP A 317 -99.25 -28.72 -59.11
C ASP A 317 -98.20 -27.93 -58.31
N ASN A 318 -96.92 -28.31 -58.38
CA ASN A 318 -95.84 -27.53 -57.77
C ASN A 318 -95.65 -26.16 -58.42
N LYS A 319 -95.77 -26.08 -59.76
CA LYS A 319 -95.71 -24.80 -60.49
C LYS A 319 -96.88 -23.90 -60.12
N THR A 320 -98.11 -24.42 -60.06
CA THR A 320 -99.27 -23.63 -59.64
C THR A 320 -99.19 -23.21 -58.17
N THR A 321 -98.64 -24.06 -57.30
CA THR A 321 -98.42 -23.73 -55.87
C THR A 321 -97.35 -22.64 -55.70
N MET A 322 -96.23 -22.73 -56.43
CA MET A 322 -95.18 -21.71 -56.44
C MET A 322 -95.67 -20.39 -57.05
N GLU A 323 -96.44 -20.42 -58.14
CA GLU A 323 -97.09 -19.24 -58.72
C GLU A 323 -98.11 -18.61 -57.76
N GLY A 324 -98.86 -19.42 -57.01
CA GLY A 324 -99.80 -18.96 -55.98
C GLY A 324 -99.08 -18.29 -54.80
N ASN A 325 -97.97 -18.88 -54.34
CA ASN A 325 -97.11 -18.29 -53.31
C ASN A 325 -96.47 -16.99 -53.80
N PHE A 326 -96.03 -16.95 -55.07
CA PHE A 326 -95.45 -15.76 -55.68
C PHE A 326 -96.46 -14.62 -55.79
N LYS A 327 -97.72 -14.91 -56.16
CA LYS A 327 -98.81 -13.93 -56.14
C LYS A 327 -99.11 -13.40 -54.74
N LYS A 328 -99.18 -14.29 -53.73
CA LYS A 328 -99.33 -13.88 -52.32
C LYS A 328 -98.18 -12.97 -51.86
N LEU A 329 -96.96 -13.31 -52.26
CA LEU A 329 -95.77 -12.53 -51.94
C LEU A 329 -95.82 -11.16 -52.62
N MET A 330 -96.18 -11.09 -53.90
CA MET A 330 -96.39 -9.84 -54.64
C MET A 330 -97.44 -8.94 -53.99
N THR A 331 -98.57 -9.51 -53.56
CA THR A 331 -99.61 -8.76 -52.84
C THR A 331 -99.15 -8.26 -51.47
N ALA A 332 -98.33 -9.04 -50.75
CA ALA A 332 -97.82 -8.65 -49.44
C ALA A 332 -96.69 -7.61 -49.52
N THR A 333 -95.85 -7.66 -50.56
CA THR A 333 -94.76 -6.70 -50.78
C THR A 333 -95.19 -5.48 -51.60
N GLY A 334 -96.40 -5.48 -52.16
CA GLY A 334 -96.92 -4.40 -53.01
C GLY A 334 -96.22 -4.27 -54.37
N ILE A 335 -95.61 -5.35 -54.86
CA ILE A 335 -94.80 -5.35 -56.09
C ILE A 335 -95.64 -5.97 -57.22
N THR A 336 -95.73 -5.26 -58.34
CA THR A 336 -96.60 -5.63 -59.47
C THR A 336 -95.94 -6.56 -60.49
N ALA A 337 -94.61 -6.63 -60.51
CA ALA A 337 -93.85 -7.45 -61.46
C ALA A 337 -93.04 -8.54 -60.76
N SER A 338 -93.09 -9.75 -61.33
CA SER A 338 -92.41 -10.91 -60.75
C SER A 338 -90.89 -10.75 -60.69
N ASN A 339 -90.30 -10.10 -61.68
CA ASN A 339 -88.85 -9.94 -61.76
C ASN A 339 -88.34 -8.93 -60.71
N GLU A 340 -89.08 -7.85 -60.46
CA GLU A 340 -88.72 -6.83 -59.46
C GLU A 340 -88.71 -7.40 -58.03
N LEU A 341 -89.59 -8.37 -57.75
CA LEU A 341 -89.61 -9.07 -56.47
C LEU A 341 -88.31 -9.85 -56.27
N VAL A 342 -87.91 -10.63 -57.28
CA VAL A 342 -86.67 -11.41 -57.24
C VAL A 342 -85.46 -10.50 -57.08
N ASP A 343 -85.39 -9.40 -57.82
CA ASP A 343 -84.28 -8.44 -57.74
C ASP A 343 -84.18 -7.79 -56.35
N ARG A 344 -85.32 -7.43 -55.72
CA ARG A 344 -85.32 -6.92 -54.34
C ARG A 344 -84.87 -7.97 -53.32
N PHE A 345 -85.28 -9.23 -53.46
CA PHE A 345 -84.81 -10.30 -52.57
C PHE A 345 -83.32 -10.59 -52.74
N LEU A 346 -82.83 -10.56 -53.99
CA LEU A 346 -81.40 -10.70 -54.26
C LEU A 346 -80.60 -9.54 -53.66
N ALA A 347 -81.06 -8.30 -53.84
CA ALA A 347 -80.45 -7.12 -53.23
C ALA A 347 -80.52 -7.13 -51.69
N GLN A 348 -81.65 -7.58 -51.10
CA GLN A 348 -81.80 -7.71 -49.66
C GLN A 348 -80.89 -8.79 -49.10
N ARG A 349 -80.75 -9.93 -49.78
CA ARG A 349 -79.82 -11.00 -49.42
C ARG A 349 -78.38 -10.49 -49.46
N GLU A 350 -77.99 -9.80 -50.52
CA GLU A 350 -76.65 -9.21 -50.67
C GLU A 350 -76.38 -8.14 -49.59
N ALA A 351 -77.35 -7.28 -49.31
CA ALA A 351 -77.26 -6.29 -48.22
C ALA A 351 -77.10 -6.97 -46.85
N SER A 352 -77.85 -8.05 -46.58
CA SER A 352 -77.73 -8.83 -45.34
C SER A 352 -76.35 -9.49 -45.21
N ALA A 353 -75.81 -10.02 -46.31
CA ALA A 353 -74.48 -10.61 -46.35
C ALA A 353 -73.40 -9.55 -46.10
N ARG A 354 -73.53 -8.37 -46.71
CA ARG A 354 -72.62 -7.24 -46.51
C ARG A 354 -72.65 -6.71 -45.08
N LEU A 355 -73.82 -6.58 -44.47
CA LEU A 355 -73.96 -6.16 -43.07
C LEU A 355 -73.37 -7.19 -42.11
N THR A 356 -73.57 -8.48 -42.38
CA THR A 356 -72.98 -9.56 -41.59
C THR A 356 -71.46 -9.56 -41.70
N TYR A 357 -70.92 -9.36 -42.91
CA TYR A 357 -69.49 -9.20 -43.13
C TYR A 357 -68.94 -7.98 -42.35
N LEU A 358 -69.58 -6.82 -42.47
CA LEU A 358 -69.14 -5.60 -41.79
C LEU A 358 -69.20 -5.74 -40.27
N ARG A 359 -70.25 -6.39 -39.74
CA ARG A 359 -70.35 -6.74 -38.32
C ARG A 359 -69.18 -7.64 -37.90
N ASN A 360 -68.90 -8.70 -38.63
CA ASN A 360 -67.81 -9.62 -38.29
C ASN A 360 -66.45 -8.92 -38.35
N VAL A 361 -66.20 -8.08 -39.37
CA VAL A 361 -64.96 -7.31 -39.50
C VAL A 361 -64.80 -6.32 -38.34
N THR A 362 -65.86 -5.58 -37.99
CA THR A 362 -65.83 -4.63 -36.87
C THR A 362 -65.69 -5.33 -35.53
N GLU A 363 -66.29 -6.50 -35.34
CA GLU A 363 -66.18 -7.31 -34.13
C GLU A 363 -64.77 -7.90 -33.97
N HIS A 364 -64.17 -8.40 -35.06
CA HIS A 364 -62.79 -8.85 -35.07
C HIS A 364 -61.81 -7.71 -34.78
N GLU A 365 -62.02 -6.55 -35.39
CA GLU A 365 -61.18 -5.38 -35.18
C GLU A 365 -61.29 -4.86 -33.74
N LYS A 366 -62.51 -4.81 -33.19
CA LYS A 366 -62.74 -4.48 -31.78
C LYS A 366 -61.98 -5.43 -30.87
N LYS A 367 -62.10 -6.74 -31.08
CA LYS A 367 -61.41 -7.76 -30.28
C LYS A 367 -59.88 -7.62 -30.36
N ARG A 368 -59.35 -7.29 -31.54
CA ARG A 368 -57.92 -7.02 -31.75
C ARG A 368 -57.46 -5.79 -30.95
N LEU A 369 -58.23 -4.71 -31.00
CA LEU A 369 -57.93 -3.48 -30.24
C LEU A 369 -58.04 -3.69 -28.73
N GLU A 370 -59.03 -4.45 -28.26
CA GLU A 370 -59.16 -4.81 -26.84
C GLU A 370 -57.95 -5.61 -26.34
N SER A 371 -57.48 -6.58 -27.13
CA SER A 371 -56.26 -7.35 -26.82
C SER A 371 -55.01 -6.47 -26.80
N GLN A 372 -54.84 -5.58 -27.78
CA GLN A 372 -53.73 -4.62 -27.78
C GLN A 372 -53.79 -3.68 -26.57
N ARG A 373 -54.97 -3.17 -26.20
CA ARG A 373 -55.15 -2.33 -25.01
C ARG A 373 -54.76 -3.08 -23.74
N GLU A 374 -55.18 -4.34 -23.60
CA GLU A 374 -54.85 -5.17 -22.45
C GLU A 374 -53.34 -5.45 -22.36
N GLN A 375 -52.69 -5.76 -23.48
CA GLN A 375 -51.23 -5.91 -23.54
C GLN A 375 -50.50 -4.63 -23.14
N MET A 376 -50.90 -3.48 -23.68
CA MET A 376 -50.31 -2.18 -23.33
C MET A 376 -50.51 -1.85 -21.85
N THR A 377 -51.67 -2.20 -21.28
CA THR A 377 -51.96 -1.99 -19.85
C THR A 377 -51.07 -2.88 -18.98
N GLN A 378 -50.91 -4.17 -19.33
CA GLN A 378 -50.02 -5.08 -18.62
C GLN A 378 -48.56 -4.64 -18.69
N GLN A 379 -48.08 -4.19 -19.85
CA GLN A 379 -46.72 -3.65 -19.99
C GLN A 379 -46.52 -2.42 -19.10
N LEU A 380 -47.50 -1.52 -19.07
CA LEU A 380 -47.44 -0.31 -18.25
C LEU A 380 -47.41 -0.64 -16.75
N ASP A 381 -48.16 -1.63 -16.31
CA ASP A 381 -48.12 -2.11 -14.93
C ASP A 381 -46.76 -2.75 -14.59
N VAL A 382 -46.21 -3.59 -15.48
CA VAL A 382 -44.86 -4.16 -15.30
C VAL A 382 -43.81 -3.06 -15.17
N PHE A 383 -43.85 -2.03 -16.02
CA PHE A 383 -42.92 -0.89 -15.94
C PHE A 383 -43.06 -0.10 -14.63
N LYS A 384 -44.29 0.13 -14.16
CA LYS A 384 -44.52 0.83 -12.86
C LYS A 384 -43.92 0.07 -11.68
N PHE A 385 -44.00 -1.26 -11.69
CA PHE A 385 -43.51 -2.07 -10.58
C PHE A 385 -42.03 -2.44 -10.72
N SER A 386 -41.46 -2.47 -11.93
CA SER A 386 -40.03 -2.66 -12.14
C SER A 386 -39.21 -1.48 -11.62
N ASP A 387 -39.63 -0.24 -11.93
CA ASP A 387 -38.94 0.97 -11.47
C ASP A 387 -38.92 1.07 -9.94
N ASN A 388 -40.05 0.74 -9.29
CA ASN A 388 -40.14 0.78 -7.83
C ASN A 388 -39.27 -0.30 -7.18
N ARG A 389 -39.26 -1.51 -7.74
CA ARG A 389 -38.46 -2.62 -7.22
C ARG A 389 -36.97 -2.36 -7.39
N GLU A 390 -36.54 -1.85 -8.54
CA GLU A 390 -35.14 -1.51 -8.79
C GLU A 390 -34.68 -0.36 -7.89
N ASN A 391 -35.52 0.67 -7.69
CA ASN A 391 -35.23 1.74 -6.73
C ASN A 391 -35.12 1.25 -5.28
N GLU A 392 -35.98 0.33 -4.85
CA GLU A 392 -35.94 -0.24 -3.49
C GLU A 392 -34.66 -1.07 -3.27
N VAL A 393 -34.29 -1.91 -4.25
CA VAL A 393 -33.03 -2.68 -4.20
C VAL A 393 -31.81 -1.76 -4.22
N ASN A 394 -31.80 -0.75 -5.09
CA ASN A 394 -30.72 0.23 -5.15
C ASN A 394 -30.59 1.02 -3.83
N GLN A 395 -31.70 1.33 -3.16
CA GLN A 395 -31.70 2.00 -1.87
C GLN A 395 -31.14 1.08 -0.76
N GLU A 396 -31.51 -0.20 -0.74
CA GLU A 396 -30.97 -1.18 0.22
C GLU A 396 -29.45 -1.37 0.02
N GLU A 397 -28.99 -1.48 -1.22
CA GLU A 397 -27.57 -1.58 -1.55
C GLU A 397 -26.81 -0.32 -1.14
N LEU A 398 -27.38 0.87 -1.39
CA LEU A 398 -26.80 2.13 -0.97
C LEU A 398 -26.66 2.23 0.56
N GLU A 399 -27.66 1.75 1.31
CA GLU A 399 -27.61 1.70 2.77
C GLU A 399 -26.56 0.71 3.29
N LYS A 400 -26.41 -0.46 2.65
CA LYS A 400 -25.32 -1.40 2.97
C LYS A 400 -23.95 -0.77 2.74
N VAL A 401 -23.73 -0.18 1.56
CA VAL A 401 -22.45 0.49 1.25
C VAL A 401 -22.18 1.64 2.23
N LYS A 402 -23.21 2.41 2.61
CA LYS A 402 -23.07 3.48 3.59
C LYS A 402 -22.67 2.95 4.97
N LYS A 403 -23.27 1.84 5.40
CA LYS A 403 -22.91 1.17 6.66
C LYS A 403 -21.47 0.66 6.64
N ASP A 404 -21.06 0.01 5.56
CA ASP A 404 -19.68 -0.50 5.38
C ASP A 404 -18.66 0.64 5.39
N ILE A 405 -18.97 1.78 4.74
CA ILE A 405 -18.14 2.99 4.78
C ILE A 405 -17.99 3.50 6.22
N ASP A 406 -19.06 3.52 7.01
CA ASP A 406 -19.02 4.02 8.38
C ASP A 406 -18.27 3.05 9.32
N GLU A 407 -18.36 1.74 9.07
CA GLU A 407 -17.56 0.73 9.77
C GLU A 407 -16.07 0.85 9.44
N GLU A 408 -15.71 1.00 8.16
CA GLU A 408 -14.32 1.20 7.75
C GLU A 408 -13.75 2.54 8.24
N LYS A 409 -14.56 3.61 8.31
CA LYS A 409 -14.13 4.86 8.96
C LYS A 409 -13.81 4.65 10.43
N LYS A 410 -14.65 3.93 11.19
CA LYS A 410 -14.39 3.61 12.60
C LYS A 410 -13.14 2.76 12.76
N ARG A 411 -12.94 1.78 11.88
CA ARG A 411 -11.74 0.94 11.87
C ARG A 411 -10.49 1.76 11.62
N LYS A 412 -10.56 2.70 10.66
CA LYS A 412 -9.48 3.63 10.37
C LYS A 412 -9.15 4.52 11.57
N THR A 413 -10.14 5.08 12.27
CA THR A 413 -9.88 5.92 13.45
C THR A 413 -9.21 5.13 14.58
N ILE A 414 -9.63 3.88 14.81
CA ILE A 414 -8.99 3.00 15.82
C ILE A 414 -7.54 2.71 15.45
N LEU A 415 -7.27 2.37 14.18
CA LEU A 415 -5.90 2.13 13.69
C LEU A 415 -5.04 3.40 13.77
N GLU A 416 -5.58 4.57 13.49
CA GLU A 416 -4.88 5.85 13.64
C GLU A 416 -4.53 6.14 15.11
N GLU A 417 -5.44 5.84 16.05
CA GLU A 417 -5.16 5.95 17.48
C GLU A 417 -4.09 4.97 17.95
N GLU A 418 -4.14 3.72 17.51
CA GLU A 418 -3.11 2.70 17.82
C GLU A 418 -1.75 3.07 17.21
N ALA A 419 -1.74 3.55 15.98
CA ALA A 419 -0.53 4.06 15.32
C ALA A 419 0.03 5.28 16.09
N HIS A 420 -0.83 6.17 16.58
CA HIS A 420 -0.39 7.29 17.40
C HIS A 420 0.21 6.84 18.73
N ARG A 421 -0.42 5.88 19.42
CA ARG A 421 0.12 5.29 20.67
C ARG A 421 1.48 4.63 20.46
N THR A 422 1.62 3.83 19.40
CA THR A 422 2.91 3.20 19.07
C THR A 422 3.98 4.23 18.71
N ASN A 423 3.62 5.30 17.99
CA ASN A 423 4.54 6.40 17.69
C ASN A 423 5.03 7.11 18.96
N ILE A 424 4.14 7.36 19.93
CA ILE A 424 4.51 7.92 21.24
C ILE A 424 5.51 7.03 21.96
N VAL A 425 5.29 5.71 21.99
CA VAL A 425 6.23 4.75 22.60
C VAL A 425 7.56 4.75 21.87
N LEU A 426 7.57 4.72 20.53
CA LEU A 426 8.79 4.78 19.74
C LEU A 426 9.58 6.08 19.96
N GLN A 427 8.88 7.21 20.10
CA GLN A 427 9.51 8.48 20.42
C GLN A 427 10.12 8.45 21.83
N SER A 428 9.42 7.89 22.82
CA SER A 428 9.97 7.71 24.17
C SER A 428 11.21 6.81 24.18
N ILE A 429 11.22 5.73 23.38
CA ILE A 429 12.41 4.87 23.22
C ILE A 429 13.55 5.65 22.55
N LYS A 430 13.25 6.42 21.50
CA LYS A 430 14.24 7.27 20.82
C LYS A 430 14.86 8.27 21.81
N ASP A 431 14.04 8.93 22.62
CA ASP A 431 14.51 9.90 23.61
C ASP A 431 15.39 9.23 24.67
N ALA A 432 15.01 8.04 25.16
CA ALA A 432 15.82 7.26 26.10
C ALA A 432 17.16 6.80 25.51
N LEU A 433 17.18 6.42 24.22
CA LEU A 433 18.42 6.07 23.52
C LEU A 433 19.34 7.30 23.37
N VAL A 434 18.78 8.46 23.04
CA VAL A 434 19.54 9.73 22.99
C VAL A 434 20.12 10.06 24.37
N GLU A 435 19.33 9.93 25.44
CA GLU A 435 19.80 10.14 26.81
C GLU A 435 20.94 9.16 27.18
N MET A 436 20.83 7.89 26.80
CA MET A 436 21.89 6.90 27.00
C MET A 436 23.18 7.27 26.25
N VAL A 437 23.09 7.72 24.99
CA VAL A 437 24.26 8.19 24.23
C VAL A 437 24.93 9.37 24.93
N LEU A 438 24.14 10.34 25.41
CA LEU A 438 24.68 11.50 26.14
C LEU A 438 25.35 11.08 27.45
N LYS A 439 24.77 10.13 28.19
CA LYS A 439 25.36 9.61 29.43
C LYS A 439 26.64 8.83 29.19
N LEU A 440 26.73 8.04 28.12
CA LEU A 440 27.96 7.35 27.74
C LEU A 440 29.05 8.34 27.31
N GLN A 441 28.69 9.43 26.63
CA GLN A 441 29.61 10.52 26.31
C GLN A 441 30.18 11.19 27.58
N GLU A 442 29.36 11.47 28.59
CA GLU A 442 29.83 12.01 29.88
C GLU A 442 30.85 11.07 30.56
N VAL A 443 30.67 9.75 30.43
CA VAL A 443 31.60 8.74 30.97
C VAL A 443 32.90 8.67 30.15
N ASP A 444 32.83 8.77 28.82
CA ASP A 444 34.00 8.86 27.94
C ASP A 444 34.85 10.10 28.29
N GLU A 445 34.20 11.25 28.52
CA GLU A 445 34.87 12.49 28.92
C GLU A 445 35.50 12.39 30.33
N MET A 446 34.80 11.78 31.30
CA MET A 446 35.37 11.54 32.63
C MET A 446 36.53 10.53 32.64
N THR A 447 36.49 9.50 31.78
CA THR A 447 37.56 8.50 31.68
C THR A 447 38.79 9.03 30.93
N ALA A 448 38.59 9.85 29.90
CA ALA A 448 39.66 10.61 29.23
C ALA A 448 40.39 11.57 30.20
N ASP A 449 39.66 12.25 31.08
CA ASP A 449 40.23 13.11 32.13
C ASP A 449 41.05 12.34 33.18
N ILE A 450 40.64 11.10 33.51
CA ILE A 450 41.38 10.22 34.43
C ILE A 450 42.66 9.68 33.77
N GLN A 451 42.65 9.39 32.46
CA GLN A 451 43.83 8.96 31.70
C GLN A 451 44.82 10.11 31.49
N ALA A 452 44.35 11.33 31.17
CA ALA A 452 45.17 12.53 31.04
C ALA A 452 45.87 12.94 32.36
N ARG A 453 45.32 12.56 33.52
CA ARG A 453 45.97 12.74 34.84
C ARG A 453 47.02 11.68 35.17
N ARG A 454 47.05 10.52 34.49
CA ARG A 454 48.01 9.43 34.75
C ARG A 454 49.23 9.46 33.84
N VAL A 455 49.11 9.98 32.63
CA VAL A 455 50.21 10.15 31.68
C VAL A 455 50.14 11.58 31.17
N GLY A 456 51.15 12.39 31.48
CA GLY A 456 51.26 13.74 30.91
C GLY A 456 51.40 13.63 29.39
N GLY A 457 50.31 13.82 28.67
CA GLY A 457 50.23 13.70 27.22
C GLY A 457 49.05 14.50 26.68
N GLU A 458 49.23 15.07 25.49
CA GLU A 458 48.39 16.09 24.86
C GLU A 458 46.93 15.67 24.65
N LYS A 459 46.04 16.68 24.66
CA LYS A 459 44.61 16.54 24.40
C LYS A 459 44.38 16.01 22.98
N ALA A 460 43.83 14.81 22.85
CA ALA A 460 43.28 14.31 21.60
C ALA A 460 42.15 15.25 21.15
N THR A 461 42.21 15.67 19.88
CA THR A 461 41.27 16.56 19.23
C THR A 461 39.88 15.94 19.19
N ASN A 462 38.92 16.60 19.86
CA ASN A 462 37.50 16.27 19.76
C ASN A 462 37.00 16.49 18.32
N VAL A 463 36.53 15.42 17.69
CA VAL A 463 35.73 15.48 16.45
C VAL A 463 34.41 16.19 16.79
N PRO A 464 34.02 17.27 16.09
CA PRO A 464 32.77 17.97 16.36
C PRO A 464 31.59 17.05 15.99
N LEU A 465 30.83 16.58 16.98
CA LEU A 465 29.62 15.81 16.70
C LEU A 465 28.50 16.69 16.14
N PRO A 466 27.71 16.19 15.18
CA PRO A 466 26.54 16.86 14.65
C PRO A 466 25.43 16.90 15.69
N ASP A 467 24.87 18.09 15.88
CA ASP A 467 23.82 18.48 16.84
C ASP A 467 22.76 17.39 17.16
N LEU A 468 23.01 16.61 18.23
CA LEU A 468 22.09 15.63 18.81
C LEU A 468 20.78 16.27 19.33
N VAL A 469 20.79 17.57 19.61
CA VAL A 469 19.67 18.29 20.21
C VAL A 469 18.64 18.70 19.15
N SER A 470 18.99 18.71 17.86
CA SER A 470 18.10 19.14 16.77
C SER A 470 16.98 18.14 16.40
N GLY A 471 16.96 16.93 16.98
CA GLY A 471 15.94 15.90 16.75
C GLY A 471 15.97 15.22 15.37
N ASN A 472 16.83 15.70 14.45
CA ASN A 472 16.91 15.28 13.04
C ASN A 472 17.88 14.12 12.76
N ILE A 473 18.42 13.49 13.79
CA ILE A 473 19.32 12.34 13.61
C ILE A 473 18.47 11.10 13.29
N SER A 474 18.80 10.45 12.18
CA SER A 474 18.21 9.16 11.78
C SER A 474 18.43 8.11 12.88
N THR A 475 17.42 7.29 13.15
CA THR A 475 17.50 6.21 14.17
C THR A 475 18.69 5.27 13.91
N GLU A 476 19.02 5.01 12.64
CA GLU A 476 20.19 4.22 12.26
C GLU A 476 21.51 4.87 12.69
N LYS A 477 21.60 6.21 12.66
CA LYS A 477 22.78 6.93 13.10
C LYS A 477 22.92 6.92 14.62
N ILE A 478 21.80 7.01 15.36
CA ILE A 478 21.79 6.91 16.83
C ILE A 478 22.27 5.53 17.27
N VAL A 479 21.77 4.47 16.64
CA VAL A 479 22.16 3.09 16.94
C VAL A 479 23.64 2.85 16.65
N LYS A 480 24.15 3.29 15.49
CA LYS A 480 25.59 3.17 15.17
C LYS A 480 26.49 3.90 16.17
N MET A 481 26.13 5.11 16.58
CA MET A 481 26.89 5.84 17.61
C MET A 481 26.85 5.12 18.97
N LEU A 482 25.71 4.56 19.36
CA LEU A 482 25.59 3.79 20.60
C LEU A 482 26.44 2.52 20.55
N GLU A 483 26.45 1.81 19.41
CA GLU A 483 27.29 0.62 19.20
C GLU A 483 28.79 0.95 19.29
N GLU A 484 29.23 2.04 18.66
CA GLU A 484 30.62 2.49 18.72
C GLU A 484 31.02 2.87 20.15
N LYS A 485 30.17 3.62 20.86
CA LYS A 485 30.44 4.02 22.26
C LYS A 485 30.43 2.87 23.25
N VAL A 486 29.50 1.93 23.11
CA VAL A 486 29.46 0.72 23.95
C VAL A 486 30.71 -0.14 23.69
N LYS A 487 31.16 -0.28 22.43
CA LYS A 487 32.42 -0.97 22.11
C LYS A 487 33.62 -0.30 22.78
N VAL A 488 33.73 1.03 22.74
CA VAL A 488 34.80 1.78 23.41
C VAL A 488 34.76 1.58 24.93
N GLY A 489 33.57 1.63 25.55
CA GLY A 489 33.38 1.36 26.97
C GLY A 489 33.75 -0.08 27.37
N MET A 490 33.43 -1.07 26.53
CA MET A 490 33.81 -2.47 26.75
C MET A 490 35.33 -2.67 26.68
N ILE A 491 36.01 -2.02 25.72
CA ILE A 491 37.47 -2.01 25.62
C ILE A 491 38.08 -1.35 26.86
N ALA A 492 37.56 -0.19 27.30
CA ALA A 492 38.05 0.51 28.48
C ALA A 492 37.85 -0.28 29.80
N SER A 493 36.80 -1.11 29.87
CA SER A 493 36.54 -2.00 31.02
C SER A 493 37.37 -3.29 31.03
N GLY A 494 38.17 -3.54 29.98
CA GLY A 494 38.99 -4.75 29.84
C GLY A 494 38.22 -6.01 29.46
N GLN A 495 36.96 -5.88 29.01
CA GLN A 495 36.14 -7.02 28.53
C GLN A 495 36.46 -7.42 27.07
N LEU A 496 37.19 -6.59 26.33
CA LEU A 496 37.72 -6.88 25.00
C LEU A 496 39.23 -6.62 25.00
N GLU A 497 40.05 -7.68 24.94
CA GLU A 497 41.50 -7.55 24.76
C GLU A 497 41.82 -7.02 23.35
N GLY A 498 42.81 -6.13 23.28
CA GLY A 498 43.01 -5.18 22.18
C GLY A 498 43.24 -5.80 20.80
N ILE A 499 42.63 -5.18 19.81
CA ILE A 499 43.18 -5.10 18.46
C ILE A 499 43.37 -3.62 18.15
N ASP A 500 44.60 -3.36 17.75
CA ASP A 500 45.26 -2.10 17.42
C ASP A 500 44.43 -1.12 16.59
N SER A 501 44.58 0.16 16.94
CA SER A 501 44.04 1.32 16.26
C SER A 501 44.75 1.53 14.91
N GLY A 502 44.11 1.15 13.81
CA GLY A 502 44.55 1.50 12.45
C GLY A 502 43.72 2.64 11.88
N LEU A 503 44.12 3.88 12.13
CA LEU A 503 43.69 5.05 11.34
C LEU A 503 44.51 5.12 10.05
N SER A 504 43.88 4.92 8.90
CA SER A 504 44.17 5.68 7.67
C SER A 504 43.02 5.53 6.67
N ASP A 505 42.52 6.68 6.22
CA ASP A 505 41.63 6.87 5.08
C ASP A 505 42.24 6.32 3.77
N ASP A 506 41.40 5.75 2.91
CA ASP A 506 41.21 6.12 1.49
C ASP A 506 40.80 4.93 0.58
N GLU A 507 39.80 5.26 -0.25
CA GLU A 507 39.48 4.76 -1.60
C GLU A 507 38.80 3.39 -1.85
N GLU A 508 37.53 3.54 -2.27
CA GLU A 508 36.87 3.07 -3.49
C GLU A 508 36.86 1.58 -3.96
N GLU A 509 35.64 1.22 -4.39
CA GLU A 509 35.21 0.27 -5.42
C GLU A 509 36.03 -1.01 -5.70
N ALA A 510 35.37 -2.17 -5.57
CA ALA A 510 34.89 -2.92 -6.73
C ALA A 510 34.33 -4.31 -6.34
N GLU A 511 33.29 -4.70 -7.05
CA GLU A 511 32.80 -6.07 -7.17
C GLU A 511 33.94 -7.06 -7.52
N THR A 512 33.88 -8.30 -7.01
CA THR A 512 33.66 -9.53 -7.81
C THR A 512 34.11 -10.81 -7.09
N LYS A 513 33.41 -11.88 -7.48
CA LYS A 513 33.50 -13.30 -7.10
C LYS A 513 34.91 -13.90 -7.14
N SER A 514 35.19 -14.83 -6.21
CA SER A 514 35.89 -16.12 -6.43
C SER A 514 35.72 -16.97 -5.16
N ILE A 515 34.99 -18.09 -5.13
CA ILE A 515 35.33 -19.45 -5.56
C ILE A 515 36.81 -19.81 -5.39
N VAL A 516 37.16 -20.51 -4.31
CA VAL A 516 38.05 -21.69 -4.22
C VAL A 516 37.73 -22.39 -2.88
N SER A 517 37.05 -23.54 -2.86
CA SER A 517 37.58 -24.92 -2.95
C SER A 517 38.57 -25.28 -1.83
N VAL A 518 38.10 -25.95 -0.78
CA VAL A 518 38.98 -26.69 0.15
C VAL A 518 38.57 -28.16 0.16
N LYS A 519 39.60 -28.97 -0.10
CA LYS A 519 39.66 -30.43 -0.18
C LYS A 519 39.04 -31.13 1.03
N LYS A 520 38.37 -32.24 0.71
CA LYS A 520 37.89 -33.27 1.63
C LYS A 520 38.96 -34.36 1.70
N GLU A 521 39.52 -34.58 2.88
CA GLU A 521 40.34 -35.76 3.18
C GLU A 521 39.43 -36.91 3.66
N SER A 522 39.75 -38.09 3.16
CA SER A 522 39.09 -39.37 3.40
C SER A 522 39.70 -40.04 4.63
N ILE A 523 38.87 -40.57 5.54
CA ILE A 523 39.26 -41.70 6.39
C ILE A 523 38.11 -42.72 6.39
N GLU A 524 38.50 -43.95 6.07
CA GLU A 524 37.72 -45.15 5.87
C GLU A 524 37.71 -46.00 7.15
N GLY A 525 36.60 -46.71 7.43
CA GLY A 525 36.67 -47.99 8.15
C GLY A 525 35.65 -48.27 9.27
N LYS A 526 34.67 -49.12 8.93
CA LYS A 526 33.96 -50.16 9.75
C LYS A 526 33.04 -49.63 10.88
N GLU A 527 31.82 -50.13 11.12
CA GLU A 527 31.32 -51.51 11.03
C GLU A 527 29.78 -51.56 10.90
N ARG A 528 29.27 -52.77 10.69
CA ARG A 528 27.99 -53.14 10.07
C ARG A 528 27.02 -53.69 11.13
N VAL A 529 25.75 -53.26 11.13
CA VAL A 529 24.63 -54.06 11.69
C VAL A 529 23.43 -54.00 10.74
N LYS A 530 22.79 -55.16 10.58
CA LYS A 530 21.84 -55.54 9.53
C LYS A 530 20.38 -55.17 9.88
N SER A 531 19.66 -54.85 8.79
CA SER A 531 18.23 -54.83 8.40
C SER A 531 17.17 -55.57 9.26
N PRO A 532 15.86 -55.30 9.03
CA PRO A 532 15.12 -55.83 7.86
C PRO A 532 14.29 -54.74 7.13
N SER A 533 14.45 -54.53 5.82
CA SER A 533 13.88 -55.30 4.68
C SER A 533 12.34 -55.32 4.63
N ILE A 534 11.75 -54.41 3.86
CA ILE A 534 10.55 -54.67 3.04
C ILE A 534 10.85 -54.21 1.61
N ARG A 535 10.34 -55.01 0.67
CA ARG A 535 10.79 -55.21 -0.71
C ARG A 535 10.47 -54.06 -1.67
N ASN A 536 11.39 -53.92 -2.61
CA ASN A 536 11.33 -53.26 -3.91
C ASN A 536 9.98 -53.36 -4.65
N PHE A 537 9.58 -52.26 -5.27
CA PHE A 537 9.19 -52.26 -6.68
C PHE A 537 9.94 -51.13 -7.38
N ALA A 538 10.75 -51.51 -8.36
CA ALA A 538 11.42 -50.61 -9.29
C ALA A 538 10.42 -50.21 -10.38
N ILE A 539 10.29 -48.91 -10.64
CA ILE A 539 9.82 -48.38 -11.92
C ILE A 539 10.85 -47.32 -12.32
N ASP A 540 11.74 -47.72 -13.22
CA ASP A 540 12.45 -46.82 -14.11
C ASP A 540 11.42 -46.14 -15.01
N GLU A 541 11.24 -44.81 -14.90
CA GLU A 541 10.73 -44.00 -16.00
C GLU A 541 11.08 -42.52 -15.76
N LYS A 542 11.90 -41.97 -16.67
CA LYS A 542 12.18 -40.53 -16.76
C LYS A 542 10.88 -39.79 -17.10
N PRO A 543 10.55 -38.65 -16.45
CA PRO A 543 9.41 -37.88 -16.87
C PRO A 543 9.68 -37.20 -18.23
N THR A 544 8.76 -37.40 -19.15
CA THR A 544 8.65 -36.72 -20.45
C THR A 544 8.48 -35.21 -20.27
N PRO A 545 9.11 -34.36 -21.10
CA PRO A 545 8.98 -32.91 -20.99
C PRO A 545 7.58 -32.47 -21.45
N TYR A 546 6.97 -31.54 -20.70
CA TYR A 546 5.64 -31.00 -20.98
C TYR A 546 5.57 -30.27 -22.34
N PRO A 547 4.40 -30.27 -23.02
CA PRO A 547 4.21 -29.61 -24.32
C PRO A 547 4.46 -28.09 -24.28
N GLN A 548 5.17 -27.60 -25.29
CA GLN A 548 5.71 -26.24 -25.44
C GLN A 548 4.67 -25.13 -25.75
N VAL A 549 3.43 -25.24 -25.25
CA VAL A 549 2.33 -24.32 -25.61
C VAL A 549 2.08 -23.24 -24.53
N TYR A 550 2.71 -23.35 -23.36
CA TYR A 550 2.56 -22.37 -22.27
C TYR A 550 3.83 -21.57 -21.94
N SER A 551 4.92 -21.74 -22.70
CA SER A 551 6.18 -21.02 -22.45
C SER A 551 6.09 -19.50 -22.71
N SER A 552 5.05 -19.05 -23.43
CA SER A 552 4.90 -17.64 -23.84
C SER A 552 4.17 -16.76 -22.81
N LEU A 553 3.72 -17.32 -21.68
CA LEU A 553 2.99 -16.57 -20.65
C LEU A 553 3.86 -16.12 -19.47
N ILE A 554 5.13 -16.53 -19.41
CA ILE A 554 6.03 -16.28 -18.27
C ILE A 554 7.11 -15.22 -18.57
N THR A 555 7.30 -14.83 -19.84
CA THR A 555 8.29 -13.81 -20.20
C THR A 555 7.62 -12.53 -20.69
N GLY A 556 7.35 -11.63 -19.76
CA GLY A 556 7.02 -10.24 -20.09
C GLY A 556 8.21 -9.56 -20.77
N ARG A 557 8.20 -9.50 -22.11
CA ARG A 557 9.07 -8.59 -22.86
C ARG A 557 8.40 -8.14 -24.15
N SER A 558 8.14 -6.85 -24.21
CA SER A 558 7.65 -6.12 -25.37
C SER A 558 8.71 -6.07 -26.47
N THR A 559 8.39 -6.57 -27.67
CA THR A 559 9.00 -6.12 -28.92
C THR A 559 7.94 -6.15 -30.01
N GLY A 560 7.64 -4.97 -30.56
CA GLY A 560 6.69 -4.82 -31.64
C GLY A 560 7.24 -5.37 -32.95
N LEU A 561 6.36 -5.97 -33.74
CA LEU A 561 6.54 -6.12 -35.18
C LEU A 561 5.19 -5.90 -35.87
N VAL A 562 5.25 -4.97 -36.81
CA VAL A 562 4.28 -4.62 -37.84
C VAL A 562 3.96 -5.83 -38.72
N SER A 563 2.68 -5.96 -39.11
CA SER A 563 2.26 -6.83 -40.21
C SER A 563 0.98 -6.30 -40.83
N ALA A 564 0.95 -6.32 -42.16
CA ALA A 564 0.11 -5.54 -43.05
C ALA A 564 -1.31 -6.13 -43.24
N SER A 565 -2.25 -5.24 -43.53
CA SER A 565 -3.56 -5.55 -44.15
C SER A 565 -3.39 -5.97 -45.61
N PRO A 566 -4.37 -6.68 -46.20
CA PRO A 566 -5.21 -5.95 -47.16
C PRO A 566 -6.69 -6.38 -47.24
N GLY A 567 -7.55 -5.41 -47.60
CA GLY A 567 -8.78 -5.58 -48.40
C GLY A 567 -10.09 -5.70 -47.61
N ALA A 568 -10.86 -4.64 -47.35
CA ALA A 568 -11.71 -3.82 -48.24
C ALA A 568 -13.05 -4.48 -48.66
N GLY A 569 -14.15 -3.95 -48.12
CA GLY A 569 -15.53 -4.18 -48.52
C GLY A 569 -16.50 -3.43 -47.60
N GLY A 570 -16.91 -2.22 -47.99
CA GLY A 570 -17.70 -1.30 -47.17
C GLY A 570 -19.22 -1.47 -47.26
N GLY A 571 -19.94 -0.90 -46.29
CA GLY A 571 -21.41 -0.83 -46.27
C GLY A 571 -22.01 -0.30 -44.96
N VAL A 572 -21.87 1.01 -44.73
CA VAL A 572 -22.68 1.99 -43.97
C VAL A 572 -23.92 1.53 -43.16
N GLY A 573 -23.98 1.91 -41.86
CA GLY A 573 -25.20 2.46 -41.23
C GLY A 573 -25.53 2.09 -39.76
N SER A 574 -25.51 3.09 -38.87
CA SER A 574 -26.09 3.19 -37.49
C SER A 574 -25.39 2.42 -36.36
N GLU A 575 -24.56 3.04 -35.52
CA GLU A 575 -24.90 3.86 -34.32
C GLU A 575 -25.77 3.11 -33.30
N GLU A 576 -25.14 2.38 -32.36
CA GLU A 576 -25.05 2.73 -30.92
C GLU A 576 -24.33 1.58 -30.17
N GLU A 577 -23.00 1.53 -30.22
CA GLU A 577 -22.21 0.66 -29.33
C GLU A 577 -21.10 1.52 -28.72
N ALA A 578 -21.15 1.69 -27.41
CA ALA A 578 -20.26 2.57 -26.65
C ALA A 578 -18.84 2.00 -26.64
N ASP A 579 -18.03 2.49 -27.57
CA ASP A 579 -16.62 2.15 -27.73
C ASP A 579 -15.85 2.51 -26.45
N VAL A 580 -15.25 1.50 -25.78
CA VAL A 580 -14.49 1.68 -24.55
C VAL A 580 -13.34 2.66 -24.82
N PRO A 581 -13.27 3.81 -24.13
CA PRO A 581 -12.33 4.85 -24.51
C PRO A 581 -10.88 4.36 -24.43
N SER A 582 -10.17 4.38 -25.55
CA SER A 582 -8.77 3.93 -25.60
C SER A 582 -7.94 4.61 -24.52
N ARG A 583 -6.93 3.92 -23.98
CA ARG A 583 -6.00 4.46 -22.97
C ARG A 583 -5.43 5.83 -23.36
N SER A 584 -5.28 6.09 -24.65
CA SER A 584 -4.82 7.39 -25.19
C SER A 584 -5.85 8.51 -25.05
N PHE A 585 -7.15 8.19 -25.13
CA PHE A 585 -8.26 9.11 -24.92
C PHE A 585 -8.41 9.44 -23.43
N LEU A 586 -8.41 8.42 -22.56
CA LEU A 586 -8.44 8.62 -21.11
C LEU A 586 -7.26 9.47 -20.62
N LYS A 587 -6.06 9.24 -21.17
CA LYS A 587 -4.88 10.05 -20.83
C LYS A 587 -5.01 11.51 -21.30
N ARG A 588 -5.60 11.75 -22.47
CA ARG A 588 -5.87 13.12 -22.97
C ARG A 588 -6.95 13.82 -22.15
N GLN A 589 -8.01 13.10 -21.77
CA GLN A 589 -9.09 13.65 -20.97
C GLN A 589 -8.64 13.94 -19.53
N ALA A 590 -7.80 13.08 -18.93
CA ALA A 590 -7.17 13.34 -17.64
C ALA A 590 -6.26 14.58 -17.67
N ASN A 591 -5.46 14.76 -18.73
CA ASN A 591 -4.64 15.96 -18.89
C ASN A 591 -5.50 17.23 -19.07
N LEU A 592 -6.60 17.15 -19.84
CA LEU A 592 -7.57 18.25 -19.98
C LEU A 592 -8.26 18.62 -18.67
N ILE A 593 -8.58 17.64 -17.81
CA ILE A 593 -9.16 17.87 -16.49
C ILE A 593 -8.14 18.49 -15.53
N LEU A 594 -6.88 18.04 -15.57
CA LEU A 594 -5.80 18.62 -14.79
C LEU A 594 -5.52 20.07 -15.21
N ASP A 595 -5.51 20.36 -16.51
CA ASP A 595 -5.36 21.73 -17.04
C ASP A 595 -6.57 22.62 -16.73
N ALA A 596 -7.80 22.08 -16.77
CA ALA A 596 -9.01 22.81 -16.42
C ALA A 596 -9.10 23.10 -14.90
N LYS A 597 -8.59 22.20 -14.04
CA LYS A 597 -8.50 22.42 -12.59
C LYS A 597 -7.36 23.35 -12.21
N SER A 598 -6.23 23.32 -12.92
CA SER A 598 -5.13 24.29 -12.75
C SER A 598 -5.58 25.73 -13.02
N ARG A 599 -6.46 25.94 -14.01
CA ARG A 599 -7.04 27.27 -14.31
C ARG A 599 -8.13 27.73 -13.34
N ARG A 600 -8.72 26.83 -12.54
CA ARG A 600 -9.85 27.16 -11.64
C ARG A 600 -9.41 27.67 -10.25
N LYS A 601 -8.12 27.61 -9.91
CA LYS A 601 -7.58 28.12 -8.63
C LYS A 601 -7.38 29.66 -8.58
N PHE A 602 -7.67 30.40 -9.65
CA PHE A 602 -7.52 31.86 -9.73
C PHE A 602 -8.83 32.65 -9.89
N ARG A 603 -9.94 32.20 -9.28
CA ARG A 603 -11.12 33.05 -9.09
C ARG A 603 -11.53 33.08 -7.61
N GLN A 604 -10.96 34.01 -6.85
CA GLN A 604 -11.50 34.43 -5.57
C GLN A 604 -12.77 35.26 -5.82
N ALA A 605 -13.83 34.94 -5.08
CA ALA A 605 -15.07 35.70 -5.02
C ALA A 605 -14.86 37.04 -4.28
N PRO A 606 -15.60 38.10 -4.61
CA PRO A 606 -15.34 39.45 -4.10
C PRO A 606 -15.72 39.58 -2.62
N ALA A 607 -14.82 40.20 -1.85
CA ALA A 607 -15.01 40.46 -0.43
C ALA A 607 -16.15 41.47 -0.18
N THR A 608 -17.11 41.06 0.65
CA THR A 608 -18.19 41.89 1.16
C THR A 608 -17.63 42.98 2.07
N ARG A 609 -17.82 44.23 1.65
CA ARG A 609 -17.50 45.45 2.38
C ARG A 609 -18.49 45.63 3.54
N ARG A 610 -18.02 45.66 4.80
CA ARG A 610 -18.79 46.24 5.91
C ARG A 610 -17.91 47.12 6.81
N LYS A 611 -18.61 48.15 7.27
CA LYS A 611 -18.26 49.33 8.08
C LYS A 611 -17.33 49.08 9.25
#